data_AF-A0AAJ6VAL3-F1
#
_entry.id   AF-A0AAJ6VAL3-F1
#
_cell.length_a   1.000
_cell.length_b   1.000
_cell.length_c   1.000
_cell.angle_alpha   90.00
_cell.angle_beta   90.00
_cell.angle_gamma   90.00
#
_symmetry.space_group_name_H-M   'P 1'
#
loop_
_entity.id
_entity.type
_entity.pdbx_description
1 polymer ?
#
loop_
_entity_poly.entity_id
_entity_poly.type
_entity_poly.pdbx_seq_one_letter_code
_entity_poly.pdbx_strand_id
1 'polypeptide(L)'
;MAQFVREDDGGDGGGGGGFGCEYEVKVYSLKNDKWKKIEGLPIRLRLLSKPFFHILNRRGYGVFAGHALHWIVPQRRQLGIRDCVLGFDIRDDKFFELLQPDYENKGMNFQVDVGVVEGNLCVMCNYEHVCVDVWVMKEYGVKESWCKMFSVQGIKWISAFMFLRPLVYSKDGGKVLLEVNGEKLLWYDWKNKHAKVVRVRGGPSSFGSEMYVESLIRINDGDRIYWKKQQELDEEEEEKRKTDMNKRDDFLSVGFKLKL
;
A
#
# COMPACT_ATOMS: atom_id res chain seq x y z
N MET A 1 -1.10 8.36 -9.30
CA MET A 1 -1.69 7.26 -8.53
C MET A 1 -1.89 6.09 -9.49
N ALA A 2 -1.45 4.88 -9.13
CA ALA A 2 -1.68 3.69 -9.93
C ALA A 2 -2.73 2.84 -9.20
N GLN A 3 -3.77 2.40 -9.91
CA GLN A 3 -4.86 1.62 -9.36
C GLN A 3 -5.07 0.37 -10.23
N PHE A 4 -5.27 -0.76 -9.57
CA PHE A 4 -5.65 -2.02 -10.19
C PHE A 4 -7.16 -2.19 -10.03
N VAL A 5 -7.89 -2.30 -11.13
CA VAL A 5 -9.35 -2.47 -11.13
C VAL A 5 -9.67 -3.88 -11.66
N ARG A 6 -10.61 -4.55 -10.99
CA ARG A 6 -11.18 -5.84 -11.42
C ARG A 6 -12.40 -5.55 -12.29
N GLU A 7 -12.47 -6.17 -13.47
CA GLU A 7 -13.73 -6.25 -14.22
C GLU A 7 -14.51 -7.48 -13.73
N ASP A 8 -15.78 -7.28 -13.37
CA ASP A 8 -16.74 -8.36 -13.17
C ASP A 8 -17.52 -8.51 -14.48
N ASP A 9 -17.17 -9.53 -15.26
CA ASP A 9 -17.90 -9.87 -16.46
C ASP A 9 -19.24 -10.51 -16.07
N GLY A 10 -20.31 -9.75 -16.23
CA GLY A 10 -21.66 -10.28 -16.28
C GLY A 10 -21.84 -11.09 -17.57
N GLY A 11 -21.66 -12.41 -17.48
CA GLY A 11 -21.85 -13.31 -18.61
C GLY A 11 -22.12 -14.75 -18.16
N ASP A 12 -23.39 -15.15 -18.24
CA ASP A 12 -23.89 -16.50 -18.01
C ASP A 12 -23.42 -17.47 -19.11
N GLY A 13 -23.20 -18.73 -18.74
CA GLY A 13 -23.19 -19.86 -19.69
C GLY A 13 -21.84 -20.36 -20.24
N GLY A 14 -21.26 -21.34 -19.53
CA GLY A 14 -20.77 -22.57 -20.17
C GLY A 14 -19.28 -22.69 -20.51
N GLY A 15 -18.59 -23.56 -19.75
CA GLY A 15 -17.56 -24.46 -20.28
C GLY A 15 -16.10 -24.01 -20.20
N GLY A 16 -15.31 -24.70 -19.35
CA GLY A 16 -13.84 -24.73 -19.41
C GLY A 16 -13.15 -23.68 -18.54
N GLY A 17 -13.00 -23.98 -17.25
CA GLY A 17 -12.44 -23.08 -16.24
C GLY A 17 -10.99 -22.63 -16.50
N GLY A 18 -10.83 -21.56 -17.27
CA GLY A 18 -9.66 -20.71 -17.25
C GLY A 18 -9.76 -19.74 -16.08
N PHE A 19 -8.96 -19.94 -15.03
CA PHE A 19 -8.78 -18.95 -13.95
C PHE A 19 -7.97 -17.75 -14.45
N GLY A 20 -8.53 -16.98 -15.39
CA GLY A 20 -7.89 -15.81 -15.97
C GLY A 20 -8.64 -14.54 -15.56
N CYS A 21 -8.35 -13.97 -14.39
CA CYS A 21 -8.73 -12.59 -14.16
C CYS A 21 -7.85 -11.70 -15.06
N GLU A 22 -8.46 -10.98 -16.00
CA GLU A 22 -7.77 -9.91 -16.72
C GLU A 22 -7.63 -8.72 -15.77
N TYR A 23 -6.41 -8.19 -15.68
CA TYR A 23 -6.14 -7.00 -14.87
C TYR A 23 -5.86 -5.86 -15.82
N GLU A 24 -6.38 -4.69 -15.48
CA GLU A 24 -6.03 -3.45 -16.15
C GLU A 24 -5.20 -2.58 -15.20
N VAL A 25 -4.10 -2.02 -15.71
CA VAL A 25 -3.34 -0.99 -14.98
C VAL A 25 -3.61 0.35 -15.63
N LYS A 26 -4.02 1.32 -14.81
CA LYS A 26 -4.17 2.71 -15.22
C LYS A 26 -3.31 3.62 -14.36
N VAL A 27 -2.75 4.63 -15.00
CA VAL A 27 -2.03 5.73 -14.34
C VAL A 27 -2.87 6.98 -14.46
N TYR A 28 -3.19 7.60 -13.32
CA TYR A 28 -3.88 8.88 -13.30
C TYR A 28 -2.87 10.04 -13.30
N SER A 29 -3.07 10.99 -14.22
CA SER A 29 -2.29 12.22 -14.32
C SER A 29 -3.11 13.41 -13.80
N LEU A 30 -2.68 14.00 -12.68
CA LEU A 30 -3.28 15.23 -12.14
C LEU A 30 -3.17 16.41 -13.10
N LYS A 31 -2.07 16.48 -13.88
CA LYS A 31 -1.86 17.56 -14.85
C LYS A 31 -2.91 17.56 -15.96
N ASN A 32 -3.35 16.37 -16.36
CA ASN A 32 -4.23 16.18 -17.51
C ASN A 32 -5.65 15.77 -17.11
N ASP A 33 -5.90 15.57 -15.82
CA ASP A 33 -7.16 15.05 -15.24
C ASP A 33 -7.70 13.81 -15.98
N LYS A 34 -6.80 12.86 -16.27
CA LYS A 34 -7.11 11.69 -17.11
C LYS A 34 -6.41 10.44 -16.62
N TRP A 35 -7.13 9.33 -16.71
CA TRP A 35 -6.58 8.00 -16.61
C TRP A 35 -5.99 7.57 -17.95
N LYS A 36 -4.75 7.10 -17.92
CA LYS A 36 -4.06 6.47 -19.06
C LYS A 36 -3.98 4.98 -18.80
N LYS A 37 -4.47 4.17 -19.74
CA LYS A 37 -4.28 2.71 -19.73
C LYS A 37 -2.82 2.40 -20.06
N ILE A 38 -2.22 1.49 -19.30
CA ILE A 38 -0.88 0.98 -19.57
C ILE A 38 -1.00 -0.31 -20.36
N GLU A 39 -0.40 -0.33 -21.55
CA GLU A 39 -0.33 -1.50 -22.42
C GLU A 39 0.88 -2.37 -22.06
N GLY A 40 0.84 -3.65 -22.45
CA GLY A 40 1.99 -4.56 -22.24
C GLY A 40 2.14 -5.05 -20.81
N LEU A 41 1.04 -5.41 -20.15
CA LEU A 41 1.04 -5.95 -18.79
C LEU A 41 1.78 -7.29 -18.72
N PRO A 42 2.86 -7.41 -17.91
CA PRO A 42 3.50 -8.69 -17.69
C PRO A 42 2.51 -9.68 -17.08
N ILE A 43 2.46 -10.91 -17.60
CA ILE A 43 1.61 -12.02 -17.08
C ILE A 43 1.78 -12.18 -15.56
N ARG A 44 2.98 -11.88 -15.02
CA ARG A 44 3.28 -11.97 -13.59
C ARG A 44 2.47 -11.02 -12.71
N LEU A 45 1.95 -9.90 -13.24
CA LEU A 45 1.08 -8.99 -12.47
C LEU A 45 -0.20 -9.66 -12.00
N ARG A 46 -0.70 -10.67 -12.74
CA ARG A 46 -1.83 -11.51 -12.30
C ARG A 46 -1.57 -12.17 -10.94
N LEU A 47 -0.31 -12.31 -10.53
CA LEU A 47 0.07 -12.92 -9.25
C LEU A 47 0.00 -11.98 -8.06
N LEU A 48 -0.01 -10.66 -8.28
CA LEU A 48 -0.18 -9.67 -7.20
C LEU A 48 -1.59 -9.74 -6.60
N SER A 49 -2.55 -10.33 -7.31
CA SER A 49 -3.94 -10.49 -6.89
C SER A 49 -4.21 -11.53 -5.80
N LYS A 50 -3.15 -12.17 -5.27
CA LYS A 50 -3.34 -13.18 -4.22
C LYS A 50 -4.01 -12.52 -3.01
N PRO A 51 -4.97 -13.20 -2.33
CA PRO A 51 -5.62 -12.67 -1.14
C PRO A 51 -4.61 -12.15 -0.11
N PHE A 52 -3.46 -12.81 0.06
CA PHE A 52 -2.39 -12.38 0.97
C PHE A 52 -1.80 -10.98 0.70
N PHE A 53 -1.80 -10.49 -0.54
CA PHE A 53 -1.31 -9.15 -0.88
C PHE A 53 -2.37 -8.06 -0.67
N HIS A 54 -3.64 -8.43 -0.73
CA HIS A 54 -4.77 -7.55 -0.45
C HIS A 54 -5.19 -7.55 1.03
N ILE A 55 -5.01 -8.67 1.74
CA ILE A 55 -5.40 -8.86 3.15
C ILE A 55 -4.44 -8.12 4.09
N LEU A 56 -3.14 -8.12 3.79
CA LEU A 56 -2.18 -7.26 4.50
C LEU A 56 -2.10 -5.94 3.73
N ASN A 57 -3.02 -5.02 4.05
CA ASN A 57 -3.38 -3.77 3.36
C ASN A 57 -2.29 -2.99 2.62
N ARG A 58 -1.00 -3.15 2.92
CA ARG A 58 0.08 -2.36 2.31
C ARG A 58 0.93 -3.05 1.25
N ARG A 59 0.98 -4.38 1.17
CA ARG A 59 1.79 -5.07 0.14
C ARG A 59 1.30 -4.79 -1.27
N GLY A 60 0.02 -4.46 -1.43
CA GLY A 60 -0.59 -4.09 -2.71
C GLY A 60 -0.29 -2.67 -3.20
N TYR A 61 0.08 -1.72 -2.33
CA TYR A 61 0.23 -0.31 -2.74
C TYR A 61 1.52 -0.01 -3.51
N GLY A 62 2.51 -0.88 -3.39
CA GLY A 62 3.84 -0.66 -3.96
C GLY A 62 4.62 0.43 -3.23
N VAL A 63 5.92 0.50 -3.47
CA VAL A 63 6.80 1.49 -2.84
C VAL A 63 7.58 2.28 -3.89
N PHE A 64 7.76 3.58 -3.65
CA PHE A 64 8.38 4.48 -4.62
C PHE A 64 9.86 4.72 -4.30
N ALA A 65 10.75 4.34 -5.23
CA ALA A 65 12.18 4.59 -5.16
C ALA A 65 12.76 4.70 -6.59
N GLY A 66 13.85 5.43 -6.80
CA GLY A 66 14.51 5.47 -8.11
C GLY A 66 13.62 5.84 -9.30
N HIS A 67 12.59 6.66 -9.08
CA HIS A 67 11.59 7.08 -10.09
C HIS A 67 10.58 5.99 -10.53
N ALA A 68 10.52 4.87 -9.82
CA ALA A 68 9.60 3.78 -10.13
C ALA A 68 8.83 3.29 -8.89
N LEU A 69 7.65 2.72 -9.13
CA LEU A 69 6.90 1.96 -8.13
C LEU A 69 7.36 0.51 -8.12
N HIS A 70 7.46 -0.10 -6.94
CA HIS A 70 8.00 -1.44 -6.77
C HIS A 70 7.07 -2.34 -5.98
N TRP A 71 7.01 -3.61 -6.39
CA TRP A 71 6.29 -4.68 -5.69
C TRP A 71 7.15 -5.93 -5.63
N ILE A 72 6.91 -6.77 -4.62
CA ILE A 72 7.41 -8.14 -4.62
C ILE A 72 6.52 -9.03 -5.47
N VAL A 73 7.13 -9.81 -6.35
CA VAL A 73 6.50 -10.91 -7.06
C VAL A 73 7.03 -12.22 -6.45
N PRO A 74 6.18 -12.99 -5.75
CA PRO A 74 6.62 -14.22 -5.10
C PRO A 74 6.83 -15.35 -6.11
N GLN A 75 7.78 -16.23 -5.80
CA GLN A 75 8.14 -17.38 -6.59
C GLN A 75 6.95 -18.31 -6.75
N ARG A 76 6.74 -18.75 -7.99
CA ARG A 76 5.81 -19.82 -8.34
C ARG A 76 6.53 -20.84 -9.19
N ARG A 77 7.13 -21.83 -8.51
CA ARG A 77 7.89 -22.92 -9.14
C ARG A 77 7.08 -23.64 -10.23
N GLN A 78 5.80 -23.88 -9.98
CA GLN A 78 4.87 -24.51 -10.93
C GLN A 78 4.70 -23.72 -12.24
N LEU A 79 4.91 -22.41 -12.21
CA LEU A 79 4.80 -21.53 -13.38
C LEU A 79 6.17 -21.10 -13.93
N GLY A 80 7.27 -21.65 -13.40
CA GLY A 80 8.63 -21.22 -13.76
C GLY A 80 8.97 -19.79 -13.35
N ILE A 81 8.20 -19.18 -12.45
CA ILE A 81 8.36 -17.79 -12.04
C ILE A 81 9.28 -17.73 -10.83
N ARG A 82 10.39 -17.00 -10.97
CA ARG A 82 11.33 -16.71 -9.89
C ARG A 82 10.85 -15.54 -9.05
N ASP A 83 11.35 -15.45 -7.83
CA ASP A 83 11.20 -14.27 -6.99
C ASP A 83 11.88 -13.08 -7.68
N CYS A 84 11.16 -11.98 -7.88
CA CYS A 84 11.74 -10.73 -8.38
C CYS A 84 11.09 -9.50 -7.72
N VAL A 85 11.77 -8.37 -7.79
CA VAL A 85 11.14 -7.07 -7.52
C VAL A 85 10.66 -6.55 -8.86
N LEU A 86 9.35 -6.36 -9.00
CA LEU A 86 8.77 -5.76 -10.20
C LEU A 86 8.75 -4.24 -10.02
N GLY A 87 9.35 -3.53 -10.96
CA GLY A 87 9.33 -2.07 -11.06
C GLY A 87 8.39 -1.60 -12.16
N PHE A 88 7.77 -0.44 -11.94
CA PHE A 88 7.04 0.34 -12.95
C PHE A 88 7.61 1.75 -13.01
N ASP A 89 8.33 2.08 -14.09
CA ASP A 89 8.89 3.41 -14.30
C ASP A 89 7.77 4.36 -14.72
N ILE A 90 7.52 5.37 -13.90
CA ILE A 90 6.42 6.33 -14.12
C ILE A 90 6.76 7.31 -15.25
N ARG A 91 8.03 7.46 -15.63
CA ARG A 91 8.48 8.37 -16.69
C ARG A 91 8.25 7.75 -18.07
N ASP A 92 8.53 6.45 -18.17
CA ASP A 92 8.49 5.70 -19.42
C ASP A 92 7.25 4.82 -19.56
N ASP A 93 6.43 4.71 -18.52
CA ASP A 93 5.24 3.85 -18.45
C ASP A 93 5.56 2.37 -18.74
N LYS A 94 6.71 1.90 -18.25
CA LYS A 94 7.23 0.55 -18.54
C LYS A 94 7.48 -0.25 -17.28
N PHE A 95 7.16 -1.54 -17.37
CA PHE A 95 7.54 -2.51 -16.36
C PHE A 95 8.96 -3.04 -16.61
N PHE A 96 9.69 -3.29 -15.53
CA PHE A 96 10.99 -3.93 -15.55
C PHE A 96 11.17 -4.77 -14.29
N GLU A 97 12.14 -5.68 -14.32
CA GLU A 97 12.45 -6.54 -13.18
C GLU A 97 13.80 -6.14 -12.60
N LEU A 98 13.85 -6.01 -11.27
CA LEU A 98 15.09 -5.90 -10.52
C LEU A 98 15.43 -7.25 -9.90
N LEU A 99 16.71 -7.59 -9.98
CA LEU A 99 17.26 -8.75 -9.30
C LEU A 99 17.25 -8.52 -7.79
N GLN A 100 16.81 -9.54 -7.06
CA GLN A 100 16.83 -9.56 -5.60
C GLN A 100 18.26 -9.81 -5.08
N PRO A 101 18.55 -9.44 -3.82
CA PRO A 101 19.78 -9.87 -3.17
C PRO A 101 19.86 -11.40 -3.06
N ASP A 102 21.08 -11.92 -3.03
CA ASP A 102 21.32 -13.32 -2.77
C ASP A 102 21.16 -13.57 -1.26
N TYR A 103 19.94 -13.98 -0.86
CA TYR A 103 19.63 -14.23 0.55
C TYR A 103 20.44 -15.40 1.11
N GLU A 104 20.78 -15.30 2.40
CA GLU A 104 21.33 -16.42 3.15
C GLU A 104 20.30 -17.57 3.16
N ASN A 105 20.69 -18.73 2.63
CA ASN A 105 19.89 -19.94 2.77
C ASN A 105 20.08 -20.51 4.18
N LYS A 106 19.16 -20.16 5.08
CA LYS A 106 19.14 -20.67 6.46
C LYS A 106 18.49 -22.04 6.59
N GLY A 107 18.22 -22.73 5.47
CA GLY A 107 17.46 -24.00 5.45
C GLY A 107 16.00 -23.84 5.86
N MET A 108 15.47 -22.61 5.81
CA MET A 108 14.15 -22.23 6.30
C MET A 108 13.34 -21.57 5.20
N ASN A 109 12.02 -21.71 5.28
CA ASN A 109 11.13 -20.90 4.47
C ASN A 109 11.19 -19.44 4.93
N PHE A 110 11.14 -18.51 3.98
CA PHE A 110 11.10 -17.10 4.27
C PHE A 110 10.07 -16.40 3.39
N GLN A 111 9.58 -15.26 3.86
CA GLN A 111 8.76 -14.35 3.07
C GLN A 111 9.55 -13.07 2.76
N VAL A 112 9.33 -12.53 1.58
CA VAL A 112 9.99 -11.29 1.14
C VAL A 112 8.96 -10.19 1.01
N ASP A 113 9.32 -9.00 1.45
CA ASP A 113 8.55 -7.78 1.25
C ASP A 113 9.45 -6.62 0.82
N VAL A 114 8.88 -5.57 0.26
CA VAL A 114 9.61 -4.41 -0.27
C VAL A 114 9.27 -3.15 0.52
N GLY A 115 10.26 -2.28 0.70
CA GLY A 115 10.15 -1.05 1.47
C GLY A 115 11.07 0.03 0.92
N VAL A 116 11.05 1.19 1.59
CA VAL A 116 11.96 2.30 1.32
C VAL A 116 12.48 2.83 2.64
N VAL A 117 13.79 3.03 2.73
CA VAL A 117 14.45 3.66 3.87
C VAL A 117 15.40 4.72 3.36
N GLU A 118 15.23 5.97 3.81
CA GLU A 118 16.01 7.13 3.35
C GLU A 118 16.09 7.26 1.82
N GLY A 119 14.95 7.03 1.14
CA GLY A 119 14.85 7.12 -0.32
C GLY A 119 15.45 5.94 -1.08
N ASN A 120 16.09 4.98 -0.40
CA ASN A 120 16.65 3.79 -1.01
C ASN A 120 15.66 2.62 -0.95
N LEU A 121 15.57 1.87 -2.05
CA LEU A 121 14.79 0.65 -2.11
C LEU A 121 15.37 -0.38 -1.13
N CYS A 122 14.51 -0.97 -0.30
CA CYS A 122 14.90 -2.02 0.63
C CYS A 122 14.02 -3.25 0.48
N VAL A 123 14.57 -4.39 0.90
CA VAL A 123 13.86 -5.66 0.95
C VAL A 123 13.96 -6.22 2.36
N MET A 124 12.82 -6.68 2.89
CA MET A 124 12.72 -7.34 4.18
C MET A 124 12.53 -8.83 3.96
N CYS A 125 13.54 -9.61 4.31
CA CYS A 125 13.52 -11.08 4.24
C CYS A 125 13.20 -11.65 5.63
N ASN A 126 11.98 -12.12 5.79
CA ASN A 126 11.44 -12.63 7.04
C ASN A 126 11.60 -14.15 7.14
N TYR A 127 12.54 -14.58 7.97
CA TYR A 127 12.70 -15.97 8.38
C TYR A 127 11.80 -16.20 9.59
N GLU A 128 10.66 -16.83 9.33
CA GLU A 128 9.55 -17.00 10.26
C GLU A 128 10.02 -17.39 11.67
N HIS A 129 9.57 -16.64 12.69
CA HIS A 129 9.94 -16.79 14.11
C HIS A 129 11.43 -16.65 14.47
N VAL A 130 12.34 -16.41 13.51
CA VAL A 130 13.78 -16.32 13.76
C VAL A 130 14.26 -14.87 13.70
N CYS A 131 14.16 -14.25 12.52
CA CYS A 131 14.66 -12.89 12.30
C CYS A 131 14.11 -12.30 11.00
N VAL A 132 14.19 -10.98 10.88
CA VAL A 132 13.96 -10.27 9.62
C VAL A 132 15.25 -9.60 9.19
N ASP A 133 15.83 -10.03 8.08
CA ASP A 133 16.99 -9.40 7.47
C ASP A 133 16.53 -8.25 6.58
N VAL A 134 17.11 -7.07 6.78
CA VAL A 134 16.82 -5.87 5.98
C VAL A 134 17.99 -5.59 5.05
N TRP A 135 17.72 -5.67 3.76
CA TRP A 135 18.66 -5.39 2.68
C TRP A 135 18.32 -4.05 2.04
N VAL A 136 19.33 -3.24 1.73
CA VAL A 136 19.16 -1.92 1.07
C VAL A 136 19.99 -1.89 -0.20
N MET A 137 19.38 -1.48 -1.31
CA MET A 137 20.04 -1.24 -2.58
C MET A 137 20.70 0.14 -2.51
N LYS A 138 22.04 0.16 -2.40
CA LYS A 138 22.81 1.40 -2.25
C LYS A 138 22.91 2.19 -3.55
N GLU A 139 22.89 1.50 -4.68
CA GLU A 139 22.87 2.08 -6.01
C GLU A 139 21.67 1.50 -6.76
N TYR A 140 20.72 2.39 -7.08
CA TYR A 140 19.45 1.96 -7.65
C TYR A 140 19.65 1.21 -8.98
N GLY A 141 19.06 0.03 -9.10
CA GLY A 141 19.14 -0.82 -10.29
C GLY A 141 20.37 -1.75 -10.34
N VAL A 142 21.35 -1.58 -9.44
CA VAL A 142 22.59 -2.39 -9.44
C VAL A 142 22.47 -3.52 -8.43
N LYS A 143 22.48 -4.78 -8.90
CA LYS A 143 22.31 -5.98 -8.05
C LYS A 143 23.40 -6.05 -6.98
N GLU A 144 24.64 -5.78 -7.36
CA GLU A 144 25.82 -5.89 -6.50
C GLU A 144 25.83 -4.84 -5.38
N SER A 145 24.98 -3.81 -5.48
CA SER A 145 24.85 -2.76 -4.47
C SER A 145 23.92 -3.14 -3.31
N TRP A 146 23.22 -4.27 -3.40
CA TRP A 146 22.41 -4.78 -2.29
C TRP A 146 23.32 -5.11 -1.11
N CYS A 147 23.07 -4.45 0.02
CA CYS A 147 23.80 -4.68 1.26
C CYS A 147 22.82 -5.02 2.39
N LYS A 148 23.09 -6.11 3.11
CA LYS A 148 22.39 -6.42 4.36
C LYS A 148 22.78 -5.38 5.41
N MET A 149 21.85 -4.52 5.77
CA MET A 149 22.09 -3.44 6.72
C MET A 149 22.02 -3.94 8.16
N PHE A 150 20.97 -4.70 8.50
CA PHE A 150 20.79 -5.24 9.84
C PHE A 150 19.81 -6.42 9.85
N SER A 151 19.81 -7.16 10.95
CA SER A 151 18.84 -8.22 11.26
C SER A 151 18.04 -7.83 12.49
N VAL A 152 16.72 -7.91 12.40
CA VAL A 152 15.80 -7.70 13.52
C VAL A 152 15.50 -9.05 14.16
N GLN A 153 15.90 -9.23 15.40
CA GLN A 153 15.73 -10.47 16.16
C GLN A 153 15.67 -10.20 17.66
N GLY A 154 15.27 -11.19 18.45
CA GLY A 154 15.40 -11.14 19.91
C GLY A 154 14.42 -10.20 20.63
N ILE A 155 13.36 -9.75 19.97
CA ILE A 155 12.32 -8.92 20.60
C ILE A 155 11.30 -9.84 21.28
N LYS A 156 11.56 -10.18 22.55
CA LYS A 156 10.80 -11.21 23.31
C LYS A 156 9.29 -11.00 23.37
N TRP A 157 8.82 -9.75 23.32
CA TRP A 157 7.39 -9.40 23.39
C TRP A 157 6.71 -9.30 22.02
N ILE A 158 7.40 -9.68 20.94
CA ILE A 158 6.82 -9.79 19.59
C ILE A 158 6.88 -11.26 19.20
N SER A 159 5.72 -11.91 19.11
CA SER A 159 5.59 -13.34 18.80
C SER A 159 5.91 -13.67 17.34
N ALA A 160 5.60 -12.76 16.42
CA ALA A 160 5.90 -12.90 15.01
C ALA A 160 6.02 -11.53 14.32
N PHE A 161 6.90 -11.46 13.32
CA PHE A 161 7.03 -10.31 12.42
C PHE A 161 6.27 -10.59 11.13
N MET A 162 4.93 -10.62 11.16
CA MET A 162 4.14 -10.82 9.93
C MET A 162 4.41 -9.72 8.90
N PHE A 163 4.61 -8.50 9.40
CA PHE A 163 5.00 -7.34 8.63
C PHE A 163 6.03 -6.52 9.41
N LEU A 164 7.11 -6.13 8.74
CA LEU A 164 8.14 -5.26 9.30
C LEU A 164 8.57 -4.28 8.21
N ARG A 165 8.56 -2.98 8.52
CA ARG A 165 9.00 -1.94 7.59
C ARG A 165 9.97 -0.98 8.27
N PRO A 166 11.18 -0.78 7.74
CA PRO A 166 12.02 0.32 8.15
C PRO A 166 11.45 1.64 7.63
N LEU A 167 11.40 2.66 8.49
CA LEU A 167 10.89 3.99 8.14
C LEU A 167 12.03 4.97 7.95
N VAL A 168 12.89 5.12 8.97
CA VAL A 168 13.97 6.12 8.99
C VAL A 168 15.03 5.75 10.01
N TYR A 169 16.28 6.18 9.80
CA TYR A 169 17.30 6.08 10.83
C TYR A 169 17.21 7.23 11.85
N SER A 170 17.74 7.02 13.04
CA SER A 170 17.99 8.11 13.98
C SER A 170 19.05 9.05 13.42
N LYS A 171 19.10 10.29 13.93
CA LYS A 171 20.09 11.30 13.48
C LYS A 171 21.55 10.83 13.57
N ASP A 172 21.86 9.96 14.53
CA ASP A 172 23.18 9.38 14.75
C ASP A 172 23.42 8.06 13.98
N GLY A 173 22.43 7.59 13.20
CA GLY A 173 22.46 6.31 12.48
C GLY A 173 22.49 5.06 13.36
N GLY A 174 22.48 5.22 14.68
CA GLY A 174 22.60 4.11 15.63
C GLY A 174 21.34 3.27 15.77
N LYS A 175 20.19 3.82 15.38
CA LYS A 175 18.87 3.18 15.50
C LYS A 175 18.08 3.35 14.22
N VAL A 176 17.11 2.47 14.04
CA VAL A 176 16.13 2.55 12.96
C VAL A 176 14.73 2.52 13.57
N LEU A 177 13.86 3.40 13.09
CA LEU A 177 12.44 3.37 13.41
C LEU A 177 11.78 2.33 12.52
N LEU A 178 11.15 1.34 13.15
CA LEU A 178 10.45 0.25 12.49
C LEU A 178 8.96 0.32 12.78
N GLU A 179 8.17 0.03 11.76
CA GLU A 179 6.76 -0.33 11.88
C GLU A 179 6.65 -1.84 11.88
N VAL A 180 5.90 -2.40 12.84
CA VAL A 180 5.70 -3.85 12.97
C VAL A 180 4.22 -4.18 13.06
N ASN A 181 3.81 -5.13 12.23
CA ASN A 181 2.46 -5.70 12.12
C ASN A 181 1.33 -4.68 11.95
N GLY A 182 1.62 -3.45 11.52
CA GLY A 182 0.62 -2.37 11.40
C GLY A 182 0.04 -1.92 12.75
N GLU A 183 0.78 -2.12 13.84
CA GLU A 183 0.30 -1.88 15.21
C GLU A 183 1.34 -1.20 16.10
N LYS A 184 2.63 -1.40 15.82
CA LYS A 184 3.71 -1.00 16.73
C LYS A 184 4.77 -0.21 15.98
N LEU A 185 5.14 0.93 16.57
CA LEU A 185 6.37 1.64 16.21
C LEU A 185 7.45 1.31 17.23
N LEU A 186 8.67 1.09 16.77
CA LEU A 186 9.80 0.79 17.64
C LEU A 186 11.12 1.35 17.12
N TRP A 187 11.87 1.95 18.02
CA TRP A 187 13.28 2.23 17.79
C TRP A 187 14.07 0.96 18.04
N TYR A 188 14.73 0.46 17.00
CA TYR A 188 15.61 -0.70 17.09
C TYR A 188 17.06 -0.24 17.00
N ASP A 189 17.80 -0.47 18.07
CA ASP A 189 19.26 -0.38 18.10
C ASP A 189 19.82 -1.69 17.55
N TRP A 190 20.25 -1.65 16.29
CA TRP A 190 20.71 -2.80 15.55
C TRP A 190 22.10 -3.28 15.97
N LYS A 191 22.91 -2.40 16.61
CA LYS A 191 24.21 -2.77 17.17
C LYS A 191 24.04 -3.54 18.48
N ASN A 192 23.19 -3.04 19.37
CA ASN A 192 22.95 -3.62 20.68
C ASN A 192 21.79 -4.64 20.71
N LYS A 193 21.10 -4.83 19.57
CA LYS A 193 19.92 -5.69 19.42
C LYS A 193 18.82 -5.38 20.44
N HIS A 194 18.61 -4.10 20.71
CA HIS A 194 17.65 -3.62 21.71
C HIS A 194 16.52 -2.83 21.05
N ALA A 195 15.27 -3.16 21.39
CA ALA A 195 14.09 -2.49 20.88
C ALA A 195 13.40 -1.65 21.96
N LYS A 196 13.01 -0.43 21.62
CA LYS A 196 12.19 0.45 22.47
C LYS A 196 10.91 0.82 21.72
N VAL A 197 9.77 0.51 22.32
CA VAL A 197 8.46 0.88 21.76
C VAL A 197 8.29 2.40 21.76
N VAL A 198 7.77 2.92 20.65
CA VAL A 198 7.35 4.31 20.49
C VAL A 198 5.83 4.37 20.63
N ARG A 199 5.35 5.19 21.56
CA ARG A 199 3.91 5.39 21.79
C ARG A 199 3.50 6.76 21.31
N VAL A 200 2.50 6.81 20.44
CA VAL A 200 1.81 8.04 20.03
C VAL A 200 0.54 8.14 20.85
N ARG A 201 0.42 9.15 21.70
CA ARG A 201 -0.78 9.34 22.53
C ARG A 201 -1.98 9.64 21.64
N GLY A 202 -3.11 8.98 21.92
CA GLY A 202 -4.33 9.10 21.11
C GLY A 202 -4.24 8.46 19.72
N GLY A 203 -3.16 7.72 19.42
CA GLY A 203 -3.05 6.99 18.16
C GLY A 203 -4.01 5.79 18.09
N PRO A 204 -4.40 5.36 16.88
CA PRO A 204 -5.24 4.18 16.70
C PRO A 204 -4.50 2.90 17.09
N SER A 205 -5.25 1.83 17.37
CA SER A 205 -4.69 0.50 17.68
C SER A 205 -4.01 -0.17 16.48
N SER A 206 -4.46 0.15 15.27
CA SER A 206 -3.83 -0.24 14.02
C SER A 206 -3.62 1.00 13.15
N PHE A 207 -2.48 1.05 12.48
CA PHE A 207 -2.10 2.12 11.58
C PHE A 207 -1.15 1.60 10.51
N GLY A 208 -1.02 2.39 9.46
CA GLY A 208 0.18 2.37 8.65
C GLY A 208 0.81 3.74 8.66
N SER A 209 2.13 3.80 8.70
CA SER A 209 2.88 5.06 8.68
C SER A 209 3.16 5.47 7.24
N GLU A 210 3.59 6.69 6.96
CA GLU A 210 4.24 7.01 5.69
C GLU A 210 5.25 8.12 5.94
N MET A 211 6.42 8.04 5.30
CA MET A 211 7.40 9.10 5.41
C MET A 211 6.99 10.23 4.48
N TYR A 212 6.63 11.37 5.07
CA TYR A 212 6.30 12.57 4.33
C TYR A 212 7.55 13.43 4.16
N VAL A 213 7.86 13.76 2.91
CA VAL A 213 8.84 14.79 2.55
C VAL A 213 8.06 15.97 2.02
N GLU A 214 8.27 17.15 2.61
CA GLU A 214 7.61 18.38 2.18
C GLU A 214 7.96 18.69 0.72
N SER A 215 6.93 19.06 -0.05
CA SER A 215 7.06 19.53 -1.41
C SER A 215 6.81 21.03 -1.47
N LEU A 216 7.66 21.75 -2.20
CA LEU A 216 7.45 23.18 -2.50
C LEU A 216 6.36 23.41 -3.56
N ILE A 217 5.85 22.34 -4.18
CA ILE A 217 4.78 22.40 -5.17
C ILE A 217 3.44 22.39 -4.42
N ARG A 218 2.74 23.52 -4.45
CA ARG A 218 1.34 23.59 -4.01
C ARG A 218 0.47 22.81 -5.00
N ILE A 219 -0.22 21.78 -4.51
CA ILE A 219 -1.32 21.17 -5.26
C ILE A 219 -2.43 22.22 -5.26
N ASN A 220 -2.83 22.70 -6.45
CA ASN A 220 -3.88 23.71 -6.58
C ASN A 220 -5.15 23.25 -5.85
N ASP A 221 -5.65 24.05 -4.90
CA ASP A 221 -6.82 23.80 -4.03
C ASP A 221 -8.18 23.72 -4.78
N GLY A 222 -8.18 23.61 -6.12
CA GLY A 222 -9.39 23.62 -6.95
C GLY A 222 -10.40 22.53 -6.56
N ASP A 223 -9.93 21.33 -6.26
CA ASP A 223 -10.77 20.21 -5.84
C ASP A 223 -11.39 20.45 -4.46
N ARG A 224 -10.66 21.12 -3.54
CA ARG A 224 -11.16 21.45 -2.20
C ARG A 224 -12.31 22.45 -2.25
N ILE A 225 -12.28 23.36 -3.22
CA ILE A 225 -13.36 24.32 -3.46
C ILE A 225 -14.58 23.60 -4.05
N TYR A 226 -14.37 22.66 -4.98
CA TYR A 226 -15.43 21.84 -5.55
C TYR A 226 -16.16 20.99 -4.49
N TRP A 227 -15.42 20.26 -3.65
CA TRP A 227 -16.01 19.41 -2.60
C TRP A 227 -16.74 20.21 -1.51
N LYS A 228 -16.22 21.39 -1.14
CA LYS A 228 -16.93 22.31 -0.24
C LYS A 228 -18.24 22.78 -0.84
N LYS A 229 -18.23 23.16 -2.12
CA LYS A 229 -19.43 23.62 -2.81
C LYS A 229 -20.48 22.50 -2.96
N GLN A 230 -20.04 21.26 -3.17
CA GLN A 230 -20.95 20.11 -3.19
C GLN A 230 -21.55 19.83 -1.82
N GLN A 231 -20.77 19.90 -0.74
CA GLN A 231 -21.30 19.78 0.63
C GLN A 231 -22.32 20.86 0.96
N GLU A 232 -22.05 22.12 0.60
CA GLU A 232 -22.98 23.24 0.82
C GLU A 232 -24.30 23.02 0.05
N LEU A 233 -24.23 22.49 -1.19
CA LEU A 233 -25.43 22.16 -1.98
C LEU A 233 -26.23 20.99 -1.40
N ASP A 234 -25.55 19.96 -0.91
CA ASP A 234 -26.19 18.78 -0.31
C ASP A 234 -26.87 19.15 1.02
N GLU A 235 -26.25 20.02 1.83
CA GLU A 235 -26.81 20.57 3.08
C GLU A 235 -28.06 21.45 2.81
N GLU A 236 -28.02 22.31 1.77
CA GLU A 236 -29.20 23.09 1.35
C GLU A 236 -30.35 22.22 0.85
N GLU A 237 -30.07 21.15 0.12
CA GLU A 237 -31.10 20.19 -0.30
C GLU A 237 -31.72 19.46 0.89
N GLU A 238 -30.92 19.07 1.88
CA GLU A 238 -31.42 18.38 3.06
C GLU A 238 -32.31 19.29 3.93
N GLU A 239 -31.95 20.58 4.07
CA GLU A 239 -32.82 21.57 4.73
C GLU A 239 -34.14 21.80 3.97
N LYS A 240 -34.10 21.87 2.63
CA LYS A 240 -35.33 21.99 1.83
C LYS A 240 -36.24 20.78 2.01
N ARG A 241 -35.69 19.57 2.01
CA ARG A 241 -36.45 18.32 2.25
C ARG A 241 -37.08 18.28 3.65
N LYS A 242 -36.35 18.71 4.68
CA LYS A 242 -36.88 18.81 6.06
C LYS A 242 -37.99 19.85 6.17
N THR A 243 -37.83 20.98 5.50
CA THR A 243 -38.85 22.06 5.48
C THR A 243 -40.13 21.62 4.77
N ASP A 244 -40.02 20.90 3.66
CA ASP A 244 -41.18 20.39 2.91
C ASP A 244 -41.88 19.23 3.63
N MET A 245 -41.15 18.40 4.39
CA MET A 245 -41.74 17.40 5.28
C MET A 245 -42.59 18.06 6.38
N ASN A 246 -42.04 19.07 7.06
CA ASN A 246 -42.76 19.78 8.12
C ASN A 246 -44.05 20.45 7.60
N LYS A 247 -44.04 21.00 6.38
CA LYS A 247 -45.25 21.56 5.75
C LYS A 247 -46.32 20.51 5.44
N ARG A 248 -45.92 19.28 5.08
CA ARG A 248 -46.85 18.16 4.83
C ARG A 248 -47.48 17.66 6.13
N ASP A 249 -46.70 17.62 7.21
CA ASP A 249 -47.19 17.22 8.53
C ASP A 249 -48.18 18.25 9.10
N ASP A 250 -47.91 19.55 8.91
CA ASP A 250 -48.86 20.62 9.25
C ASP A 250 -50.18 20.49 8.45
N PHE A 251 -50.12 20.12 7.17
CA PHE A 251 -51.31 19.92 6.34
C PHE A 251 -52.18 18.73 6.82
N LEU A 252 -51.56 17.67 7.34
CA LEU A 252 -52.27 16.50 7.89
C LEU A 252 -52.86 16.74 9.29
N SER A 253 -52.38 17.77 10.00
CA SER A 253 -52.88 18.13 11.34
C SER A 253 -54.22 18.89 11.33
N VAL A 254 -54.65 19.41 10.18
CA VAL A 254 -55.94 20.10 10.02
C VAL A 254 -56.98 19.09 9.49
N GLY A 255 -57.58 18.35 10.42
CA GLY A 255 -58.36 17.15 10.16
C GLY A 255 -59.49 17.24 9.12
N PHE A 256 -59.57 16.21 8.28
CA PHE A 256 -60.78 15.90 7.51
C PHE A 256 -61.85 15.36 8.46
N LYS A 257 -62.92 16.14 8.68
CA LYS A 257 -64.14 15.62 9.31
C LYS A 257 -64.93 14.80 8.29
N LEU A 258 -64.86 13.48 8.41
CA LEU A 258 -65.83 12.57 7.79
C LEU A 258 -67.21 12.82 8.42
N LYS A 259 -68.16 13.33 7.61
CA LYS A 259 -69.58 13.18 7.90
C LYS A 259 -69.98 11.79 7.44
N LEU A 260 -70.50 11.02 8.40
CA LEU A 260 -70.97 9.64 8.32
C LEU A 260 -71.83 9.36 7.07
#